data_AF-A0A5N6DZQ9-F1
#
_entry.id   AF-A0A5N6DZQ9-F1
#
_cell.length_a   1.000
_cell.length_b   1.000
_cell.length_c   1.000
_cell.angle_alpha   90.00
_cell.angle_beta   90.00
_cell.angle_gamma   90.00
#
_symmetry.space_group_name_H-M   'P 1'
#
loop_
_entity.id
_entity.type
_entity.pdbx_description
1 polymer ?
#
loop_
_entity_poly.entity_id
_entity_poly.type
_entity_poly.pdbx_seq_one_letter_code
_entity_poly.pdbx_strand_id
1 'polypeptide(L)'
;MEARRTKWSRRSHRKSRNGCGNCKRRKIKCDEVHPACGQCTSHDINCDFTVQQTAPSETASTGSTGTPVSCSTLVARAAPSPYNSITFISSSKTDFKLPKRRYQRRPATAARETANTKSALAEVLPTPTNSQLQLNTTDLALLHHYLSITSTTLADDDEGLHLLQVALPQVGFRFQYILHLLLAFASYHMARSSSMDASHGRNLEGDRHYNTALTQVSSSIAGLNESTCQVVYGSSVLICLCSLAKGPRDGEYLAFSNSDRAEWLTLLRGIRSITEVSRDLFYIDPVSSPTSETRERLLQGEPQLCHENIWPEWKGRLKECGQLIEMEYTAGGGIQHAVYVHVLTNLTNAFHHVYGKTDISRGERCAKTFQWLYQLPDEFVFDLQERKWPALLLLSYFLVLLQQLNSYWFVKGWPEHVMGEIYRSFSEQQRIWLQWPANQIGWYLPSAVDDT
;
A
#
# COMPACT_ATOMS: atom_id res chain seq x y z
N MET A 1 35.65 7.51 20.80
CA MET A 1 35.65 6.39 21.75
C MET A 1 34.30 5.71 21.66
N GLU A 2 34.29 4.47 21.21
CA GLU A 2 33.11 3.77 20.69
C GLU A 2 32.47 2.88 21.77
N ALA A 3 31.15 3.05 21.99
CA ALA A 3 30.42 2.34 23.03
C ALA A 3 30.03 0.92 22.58
N ARG A 4 30.61 -0.10 23.22
CA ARG A 4 30.31 -1.52 22.98
C ARG A 4 28.91 -1.90 23.52
N ARG A 5 28.03 -2.33 22.61
CA ARG A 5 26.76 -3.02 22.92
C ARG A 5 27.02 -4.42 23.49
N THR A 6 26.61 -4.67 24.72
CA THR A 6 26.58 -6.01 25.33
C THR A 6 25.42 -6.84 24.79
N LYS A 7 25.73 -7.98 24.15
CA LYS A 7 24.76 -9.01 23.74
C LYS A 7 24.28 -9.80 24.97
N TRP A 8 22.98 -9.80 25.24
CA TRP A 8 22.39 -10.70 26.24
C TRP A 8 22.27 -12.12 25.68
N SER A 9 23.00 -13.05 26.30
CA SER A 9 22.83 -14.50 26.13
C SER A 9 21.61 -14.98 26.93
N ARG A 10 20.76 -15.81 26.33
CA ARG A 10 19.59 -16.40 27.00
C ARG A 10 20.05 -17.37 28.08
N ARG A 11 19.55 -17.20 29.31
CA ARG A 11 19.82 -18.13 30.42
C ARG A 11 19.34 -19.54 30.07
N SER A 12 20.22 -20.51 30.29
CA SER A 12 19.86 -21.93 30.30
C SER A 12 18.89 -22.21 31.45
N HIS A 13 17.75 -22.84 31.15
CA HIS A 13 16.77 -23.25 32.15
C HIS A 13 16.74 -24.78 32.31
N ARG A 14 16.56 -25.23 33.54
CA ARG A 14 16.40 -26.65 33.90
C ARG A 14 15.10 -27.18 33.28
N LYS A 15 15.21 -28.21 32.42
CA LYS A 15 14.08 -28.82 31.72
C LYS A 15 13.10 -29.44 32.72
N SER A 16 11.82 -29.11 32.63
CA SER A 16 10.74 -29.80 33.35
C SER A 16 10.64 -31.22 32.83
N ARG A 17 10.71 -32.22 33.73
CA ARG A 17 10.69 -33.64 33.35
C ARG A 17 9.26 -34.10 33.05
N ASN A 18 8.26 -33.50 33.71
CA ASN A 18 6.85 -33.91 33.59
C ASN A 18 5.93 -32.85 32.98
N GLY A 19 6.48 -31.94 32.17
CA GLY A 19 5.68 -30.92 31.50
C GLY A 19 4.70 -31.49 30.48
N CYS A 20 3.56 -30.80 30.30
CA CYS A 20 2.56 -31.14 29.31
C CYS A 20 3.12 -31.08 27.86
N GLY A 21 2.45 -31.77 26.94
CA GLY A 21 2.86 -31.88 25.54
C GLY A 21 2.96 -30.53 24.82
N ASN A 22 2.09 -29.58 25.15
CA ASN A 22 2.11 -28.24 24.56
C ASN A 22 3.31 -27.41 25.02
N CYS A 23 3.63 -27.41 26.33
CA CYS A 23 4.81 -26.72 26.84
C CYS A 23 6.10 -27.33 26.30
N LYS A 24 6.16 -28.67 26.17
CA LYS A 24 7.27 -29.39 25.54
C LYS A 24 7.44 -29.01 24.06
N ARG A 25 6.36 -29.00 23.27
CA ARG A 25 6.39 -28.55 21.85
C ARG A 25 6.84 -27.10 21.71
N ARG A 26 6.36 -26.22 22.59
CA ARG A 26 6.72 -24.80 22.62
C ARG A 26 8.11 -24.52 23.19
N LYS A 27 8.81 -25.53 23.73
CA LYS A 27 10.12 -25.41 24.40
C LYS A 27 10.13 -24.36 25.53
N ILE A 28 9.03 -24.26 26.27
CA ILE A 28 8.86 -23.35 27.43
C ILE A 28 8.71 -24.14 28.72
N LYS A 29 8.96 -23.51 29.88
CA LYS A 29 8.81 -24.16 31.19
C LYS A 29 7.34 -24.45 31.47
N CYS A 30 7.03 -25.68 31.84
CA CYS A 30 5.74 -26.07 32.39
C CYS A 30 5.80 -26.01 33.92
N ASP A 31 4.72 -25.55 34.54
CA ASP A 31 4.48 -25.52 35.98
C ASP A 31 3.87 -26.83 36.52
N GLU A 32 3.56 -27.80 35.65
CA GLU A 32 3.12 -29.17 35.98
C GLU A 32 1.82 -29.25 36.82
N VAL A 33 1.06 -28.16 36.91
CA VAL A 33 -0.25 -28.12 37.58
C VAL A 33 -1.31 -28.87 36.76
N HIS A 34 -2.10 -29.72 37.43
CA HIS A 34 -3.19 -30.50 36.84
C HIS A 34 -4.55 -29.91 37.29
N PRO A 35 -5.61 -29.94 36.44
CA PRO A 35 -5.72 -30.62 35.14
C PRO A 35 -5.13 -29.82 33.96
N ALA A 36 -4.83 -28.52 34.13
CA ALA A 36 -4.22 -27.68 33.11
C ALA A 36 -3.11 -26.80 33.71
N CYS A 37 -1.99 -26.70 33.00
CA CYS A 37 -0.85 -25.90 33.41
C CYS A 37 -1.09 -24.40 33.14
N GLY A 38 -0.57 -23.50 33.98
CA GLY A 38 -0.87 -22.06 33.92
C GLY A 38 -0.48 -21.42 32.58
N GLN A 39 0.52 -21.97 31.89
CA GLN A 39 0.95 -21.49 30.58
C GLN A 39 0.07 -21.95 29.40
N CYS A 40 -0.68 -23.03 29.59
CA CYS A 40 -1.73 -23.45 28.67
C CYS A 40 -3.02 -22.65 28.93
N THR A 41 -3.36 -22.43 30.20
CA THR A 41 -4.53 -21.64 30.61
C THR A 41 -4.42 -20.19 30.15
N SER A 42 -3.27 -19.54 30.33
CA SER A 42 -3.06 -18.14 29.91
C SER A 42 -3.08 -17.92 28.40
N HIS A 43 -2.90 -18.99 27.63
CA HIS A 43 -2.92 -18.98 26.17
C HIS A 43 -4.22 -19.55 25.58
N ASP A 44 -5.16 -19.96 26.44
CA ASP A 44 -6.43 -20.61 26.06
C ASP A 44 -6.23 -21.84 25.13
N ILE A 45 -5.22 -22.66 25.43
CA ILE A 45 -4.92 -23.89 24.69
C ILE A 45 -5.18 -25.09 25.57
N ASN A 46 -5.91 -26.08 25.06
CA ASN A 46 -6.20 -27.33 25.78
C ASN A 46 -4.91 -28.02 26.27
N CYS A 47 -4.77 -28.21 27.58
CA CYS A 47 -3.55 -28.75 28.18
C CYS A 47 -3.52 -30.28 28.07
N ASP A 48 -2.47 -30.83 27.47
CA ASP A 48 -2.34 -32.27 27.20
C ASP A 48 -1.21 -32.88 28.05
N PHE A 49 -1.58 -33.58 29.13
CA PHE A 49 -0.64 -34.37 29.95
C PHE A 49 -0.60 -35.85 29.56
N THR A 50 -1.34 -36.27 28.52
CA THR A 50 -1.61 -37.67 28.16
C THR A 50 -0.39 -38.42 27.59
N VAL A 51 0.74 -37.74 27.41
CA VAL A 51 1.97 -38.31 26.84
C VAL A 51 2.88 -39.00 27.90
N GLN A 52 2.47 -39.10 29.17
CA GLN A 52 3.33 -39.61 30.25
C GLN A 52 2.87 -40.84 31.04
N GLN A 53 1.82 -41.54 30.61
CA GLN A 53 1.50 -42.86 31.15
C GLN A 53 2.00 -43.98 30.22
N THR A 54 3.32 -44.16 30.15
CA THR A 54 3.94 -45.46 29.84
C THR A 54 5.27 -45.58 30.58
N ALA A 55 5.29 -46.44 31.59
CA ALA A 55 6.47 -47.03 32.23
C ALA A 55 5.99 -48.26 33.01
N PRO A 56 6.86 -49.19 33.45
CA PRO A 56 8.08 -49.75 32.83
C PRO A 56 8.13 -51.30 32.96
N SER A 57 9.02 -51.98 32.22
CA SER A 57 9.68 -53.29 32.54
C SER A 57 10.50 -53.71 31.32
N GLU A 58 11.68 -54.33 31.34
CA GLU A 58 12.68 -54.69 32.36
C GLU A 58 13.98 -55.04 31.61
N THR A 59 15.10 -54.84 32.29
CA THR A 59 16.48 -55.39 32.15
C THR A 59 16.82 -56.43 31.07
N ALA A 60 17.96 -56.23 30.38
CA ALA A 60 19.23 -56.95 30.65
C ALA A 60 20.32 -56.63 29.61
N SER A 61 21.57 -56.84 30.03
CA SER A 61 22.84 -56.36 29.52
C SER A 61 23.56 -57.31 28.55
N THR A 62 24.70 -56.81 28.04
CA THR A 62 25.97 -57.50 27.70
C THR A 62 26.21 -58.04 26.28
N GLY A 63 27.31 -57.56 25.66
CA GLY A 63 28.37 -58.45 25.18
C GLY A 63 28.52 -58.72 23.66
N SER A 64 29.55 -58.07 23.09
CA SER A 64 30.59 -58.67 22.23
C SER A 64 30.31 -59.18 20.79
N THR A 65 31.09 -58.58 19.87
CA THR A 65 31.84 -59.14 18.72
C THR A 65 31.17 -60.11 17.71
N GLY A 66 31.26 -59.72 16.44
CA GLY A 66 31.20 -60.64 15.30
C GLY A 66 30.86 -59.97 13.97
N THR A 67 31.86 -59.43 13.26
CA THR A 67 31.84 -59.29 11.79
C THR A 67 32.12 -60.68 11.16
N PRO A 68 32.04 -60.95 9.83
CA PRO A 68 32.05 -60.03 8.68
C PRO A 68 31.16 -60.44 7.46
N VAL A 69 31.43 -59.77 6.32
CA VAL A 69 31.25 -60.23 4.91
C VAL A 69 29.96 -59.74 4.23
N SER A 70 29.99 -58.60 3.51
CA SER A 70 30.39 -58.40 2.08
C SER A 70 29.15 -58.38 1.18
N CYS A 71 29.06 -57.71 0.04
CA CYS A 71 29.82 -56.69 -0.71
C CYS A 71 28.88 -56.39 -1.89
N SER A 72 28.66 -55.15 -2.36
CA SER A 72 29.35 -54.50 -3.50
C SER A 72 28.34 -53.40 -3.97
N THR A 73 28.65 -52.21 -4.51
CA THR A 73 29.83 -51.67 -5.18
C THR A 73 29.73 -50.12 -5.20
N LEU A 74 30.78 -49.47 -4.70
CA LEU A 74 31.58 -48.31 -5.19
C LEU A 74 31.00 -47.45 -6.36
N VAL A 75 31.21 -46.12 -6.43
CA VAL A 75 32.51 -45.42 -6.48
C VAL A 75 32.44 -43.99 -5.89
N ALA A 76 33.60 -43.53 -5.42
CA ALA A 76 33.87 -42.36 -4.61
C ALA A 76 34.14 -41.04 -5.37
N ARG A 77 33.95 -39.94 -4.60
CA ARG A 77 34.75 -38.70 -4.44
C ARG A 77 35.18 -37.86 -5.65
N ALA A 78 34.75 -36.59 -5.62
CA ALA A 78 35.66 -35.43 -5.46
C ALA A 78 34.87 -34.19 -4.95
N ALA A 79 35.43 -33.47 -3.97
CA ALA A 79 35.16 -32.05 -3.67
C ALA A 79 36.34 -31.25 -4.29
N PRO A 80 36.21 -29.97 -4.73
CA PRO A 80 35.79 -28.86 -3.86
C PRO A 80 35.07 -27.67 -4.54
N SER A 81 34.68 -26.70 -3.70
CA SER A 81 34.66 -25.24 -3.93
C SER A 81 33.30 -24.56 -4.10
N PRO A 82 33.07 -23.42 -3.41
CA PRO A 82 31.80 -22.70 -3.38
C PRO A 82 31.79 -21.57 -4.42
N TYR A 83 30.80 -21.55 -5.32
CA TYR A 83 30.09 -20.36 -5.81
C TYR A 83 29.16 -20.79 -6.96
N ASN A 84 27.97 -20.19 -7.00
CA ASN A 84 26.97 -20.24 -8.07
C ASN A 84 26.27 -21.59 -8.36
N SER A 85 25.00 -21.68 -7.98
CA SER A 85 23.94 -21.90 -8.98
C SER A 85 22.55 -21.71 -8.36
N ILE A 86 21.84 -20.78 -8.98
CA ILE A 86 20.42 -20.47 -8.81
C ILE A 86 19.61 -21.70 -9.23
N THR A 87 18.81 -22.27 -8.34
CA THR A 87 17.80 -23.27 -8.72
C THR A 87 16.54 -22.56 -9.19
N PHE A 88 16.37 -22.58 -10.52
CA PHE A 88 15.16 -22.28 -11.26
C PHE A 88 14.08 -23.31 -10.90
N ILE A 89 12.95 -22.89 -10.33
CA ILE A 89 11.78 -23.76 -10.14
C ILE A 89 10.90 -23.62 -11.39
N SER A 90 10.95 -24.66 -12.23
CA SER A 90 10.07 -24.81 -13.39
C SER A 90 8.64 -25.14 -12.92
N SER A 91 7.68 -24.32 -13.38
CA SER A 91 6.26 -24.52 -13.12
C SER A 91 5.68 -25.48 -14.15
N SER A 92 5.79 -26.78 -13.90
CA SER A 92 4.98 -27.82 -14.58
C SER A 92 5.16 -29.20 -13.96
N LYS A 93 4.57 -29.44 -12.77
CA LYS A 93 4.12 -30.78 -12.38
C LYS A 93 2.79 -30.71 -11.62
N THR A 94 1.74 -31.09 -12.34
CA THR A 94 0.39 -31.39 -11.85
C THR A 94 0.41 -32.74 -11.13
N ASP A 95 0.36 -32.76 -9.80
CA ASP A 95 -0.01 -33.95 -9.02
C ASP A 95 -0.48 -33.58 -7.60
N PHE A 96 -1.49 -32.71 -7.52
CA PHE A 96 -2.20 -32.43 -6.27
C PHE A 96 -3.62 -33.01 -6.35
N LYS A 97 -3.92 -34.05 -5.55
CA LYS A 97 -5.29 -34.54 -5.34
C LYS A 97 -5.84 -33.97 -4.03
N LEU A 98 -6.95 -33.23 -4.13
CA LEU A 98 -7.67 -32.68 -2.99
C LEU A 98 -8.26 -33.79 -2.08
N PRO A 99 -8.22 -33.66 -0.74
CA PRO A 99 -8.87 -34.63 0.15
C PRO A 99 -10.40 -34.49 0.06
N LYS A 100 -11.10 -35.60 -0.20
CA LYS A 100 -12.57 -35.67 -0.14
C LYS A 100 -13.06 -35.55 1.31
N ARG A 101 -13.60 -34.40 1.71
CA ARG A 101 -14.32 -34.25 2.99
C ARG A 101 -15.72 -34.87 2.88
N ARG A 102 -15.96 -35.87 3.74
CA ARG A 102 -17.24 -36.57 3.91
C ARG A 102 -18.22 -35.66 4.64
N TYR A 103 -19.28 -35.20 3.96
CA TYR A 103 -20.36 -34.44 4.58
C TYR A 103 -21.28 -35.42 5.32
N GLN A 104 -21.28 -35.43 6.65
CA GLN A 104 -22.33 -36.08 7.44
C GLN A 104 -23.48 -35.09 7.64
N ARG A 105 -24.63 -35.37 7.02
CA ARG A 105 -25.91 -34.71 7.32
C ARG A 105 -26.32 -35.04 8.76
N ARG A 106 -26.63 -34.02 9.56
CA ARG A 106 -27.35 -34.16 10.82
C ARG A 106 -28.83 -33.79 10.59
N PRO A 107 -29.82 -34.54 11.08
CA PRO A 107 -31.24 -34.27 10.78
C PRO A 107 -31.73 -33.02 11.49
N ALA A 108 -32.60 -32.28 10.80
CA ALA A 108 -33.33 -31.13 11.32
C ALA A 108 -34.47 -31.58 12.25
N THR A 109 -34.52 -30.99 13.45
CA THR A 109 -35.76 -30.88 14.22
C THR A 109 -36.00 -29.41 14.51
N ALA A 110 -37.07 -28.90 13.91
CA ALA A 110 -37.58 -27.56 14.12
C ALA A 110 -38.31 -27.46 15.46
N ALA A 111 -38.06 -26.38 16.22
CA ALA A 111 -39.07 -25.70 17.03
C ALA A 111 -38.56 -24.33 17.49
N ARG A 112 -39.20 -23.29 16.96
CA ARG A 112 -39.57 -22.00 17.57
C ARG A 112 -38.67 -21.45 18.69
N GLU A 113 -38.01 -20.34 18.39
CA GLU A 113 -38.08 -19.13 19.22
C GLU A 113 -37.76 -17.89 18.37
N THR A 114 -38.82 -17.19 17.98
CA THR A 114 -38.80 -15.86 17.38
C THR A 114 -38.77 -14.84 18.49
N ALA A 115 -37.60 -14.34 18.87
CA ALA A 115 -37.36 -13.01 19.44
C ALA A 115 -35.85 -12.81 19.65
N ASN A 116 -35.36 -11.60 19.43
CA ASN A 116 -34.00 -11.10 19.76
C ASN A 116 -32.83 -11.38 18.80
N THR A 117 -33.04 -11.16 17.49
CA THR A 117 -31.92 -10.90 16.55
C THR A 117 -31.33 -9.49 16.66
N LYS A 118 -31.92 -8.57 17.43
CA LYS A 118 -31.34 -7.23 17.70
C LYS A 118 -30.30 -7.21 18.83
N SER A 119 -30.26 -8.23 19.69
CA SER A 119 -29.34 -8.26 20.84
C SER A 119 -28.00 -8.94 20.53
N ALA A 120 -27.94 -9.82 19.53
CA ALA A 120 -26.74 -10.61 19.22
C ALA A 120 -25.69 -9.88 18.36
N LEU A 121 -26.00 -8.68 17.84
CA LEU A 121 -25.03 -7.79 17.20
C LEU A 121 -24.33 -6.84 18.20
N ALA A 122 -24.75 -6.83 19.46
CA ALA A 122 -24.18 -5.96 20.50
C ALA A 122 -22.98 -6.60 21.23
N GLU A 123 -22.71 -7.90 21.02
CA GLU A 123 -21.80 -8.67 21.88
C GLU A 123 -20.56 -9.21 21.15
N VAL A 124 -19.97 -8.40 20.27
CA VAL A 124 -18.54 -8.50 19.91
C VAL A 124 -18.01 -7.07 19.65
N LEU A 125 -18.05 -6.23 20.67
CA LEU A 125 -17.46 -4.90 20.63
C LEU A 125 -16.17 -4.91 21.46
N PRO A 126 -14.99 -4.70 20.86
CA PRO A 126 -13.85 -4.20 21.62
C PRO A 126 -14.32 -2.88 22.25
N THR A 127 -14.33 -2.85 23.58
CA THR A 127 -14.61 -1.63 24.33
C THR A 127 -13.65 -0.54 23.84
N PRO A 128 -14.10 0.69 23.55
CA PRO A 128 -13.17 1.78 23.26
C PRO A 128 -12.29 1.95 24.50
N THR A 129 -11.04 1.50 24.43
CA THR A 129 -10.01 1.82 25.42
C THR A 129 -9.75 3.32 25.32
N ASN A 130 -10.57 4.08 26.04
CA ASN A 130 -10.62 5.54 26.09
C ASN A 130 -9.42 6.14 26.86
N SER A 131 -8.25 5.51 26.80
CA SER A 131 -7.12 5.80 27.70
C SER A 131 -5.93 6.49 27.04
N GLN A 132 -6.02 6.96 25.78
CA GLN A 132 -4.83 7.52 25.10
C GLN A 132 -5.03 8.78 24.23
N LEU A 133 -6.26 9.23 23.94
CA LEU A 133 -6.45 10.43 23.09
C LEU A 133 -6.74 11.66 23.96
N GLN A 134 -5.71 12.47 24.22
CA GLN A 134 -5.88 13.82 24.78
C GLN A 134 -6.17 14.79 23.63
N LEU A 135 -7.43 15.21 23.50
CA LEU A 135 -7.84 16.24 22.54
C LEU A 135 -7.75 17.62 23.19
N ASN A 136 -7.04 18.54 22.53
CA ASN A 136 -6.99 19.95 22.93
C ASN A 136 -8.00 20.79 22.11
N THR A 137 -8.12 22.08 22.43
CA THR A 137 -9.02 23.01 21.72
C THR A 137 -8.65 23.17 20.24
N THR A 138 -7.36 23.06 19.90
CA THR A 138 -6.87 23.06 18.51
C THR A 138 -7.39 21.85 17.75
N ASP A 139 -7.34 20.65 18.35
CA ASP A 139 -7.81 19.40 17.75
C ASP A 139 -9.32 19.47 17.46
N LEU A 140 -10.10 20.05 18.38
CA LEU A 140 -11.54 20.28 18.18
C LEU A 140 -11.80 21.28 17.04
N ALA A 141 -11.00 22.35 16.93
CA ALA A 141 -11.10 23.29 15.83
C ALA A 141 -10.73 22.66 14.48
N LEU A 142 -9.72 21.78 14.45
CA LEU A 142 -9.34 21.01 13.26
C LEU A 142 -10.45 20.03 12.85
N LEU A 143 -11.04 19.31 13.81
CA LEU A 143 -12.16 18.41 13.54
C LEU A 143 -13.37 19.18 13.01
N HIS A 144 -13.70 20.32 13.62
CA HIS A 144 -14.75 21.20 13.13
C HIS A 144 -14.46 21.66 11.68
N HIS A 145 -13.24 22.14 11.40
CA HIS A 145 -12.84 22.52 10.04
C HIS A 145 -12.90 21.36 9.05
N TYR A 146 -12.56 20.15 9.48
CA TYR A 146 -12.69 18.95 8.68
C TYR A 146 -14.15 18.73 8.26
N LEU A 147 -15.04 18.68 9.25
CA LEU A 147 -16.46 18.37 9.08
C LEU A 147 -17.21 19.47 8.32
N SER A 148 -16.89 20.74 8.55
CA SER A 148 -17.62 21.88 7.98
C SER A 148 -17.12 22.30 6.60
N ILE A 149 -15.83 22.12 6.30
CA ILE A 149 -15.21 22.69 5.10
C ILE A 149 -14.38 21.64 4.33
N THR A 150 -13.52 20.89 5.00
CA THR A 150 -12.58 20.02 4.25
C THR A 150 -13.29 18.88 3.52
N SER A 151 -14.27 18.24 4.15
CA SER A 151 -15.09 17.18 3.55
C SER A 151 -15.84 17.64 2.29
N THR A 152 -16.38 18.86 2.31
CA THR A 152 -17.14 19.43 1.18
C THR A 152 -16.25 19.76 -0.02
N THR A 153 -14.98 20.11 0.21
CA THR A 153 -14.04 20.34 -0.90
C THR A 153 -13.62 19.05 -1.63
N LEU A 154 -13.72 17.90 -0.95
CA LEU A 154 -13.31 16.59 -1.48
C LEU A 154 -14.45 15.84 -2.17
N ALA A 155 -15.68 16.01 -1.68
CA ALA A 155 -16.85 15.28 -2.17
C ALA A 155 -17.26 15.72 -3.57
N ASP A 156 -17.64 14.76 -4.41
CA ASP A 156 -18.17 15.00 -5.76
C ASP A 156 -19.70 14.99 -5.81
N ASP A 157 -20.32 14.21 -4.92
CA ASP A 157 -21.75 13.99 -4.78
C ASP A 157 -22.15 13.88 -3.30
N ASP A 158 -23.47 13.79 -3.06
CA ASP A 158 -24.03 13.72 -1.70
C ASP A 158 -23.63 12.42 -0.96
N GLU A 159 -23.46 11.31 -1.68
CA GLU A 159 -23.04 10.03 -1.10
C GLU A 159 -21.58 10.10 -0.62
N GLY A 160 -20.68 10.62 -1.45
CA GLY A 160 -19.29 10.88 -1.11
C GLY A 160 -19.17 11.89 0.04
N LEU A 161 -20.02 12.92 0.07
CA LEU A 161 -20.07 13.86 1.17
C LEU A 161 -20.46 13.19 2.49
N HIS A 162 -21.52 12.38 2.49
CA HIS A 162 -21.93 11.63 3.69
C HIS A 162 -20.84 10.67 4.16
N LEU A 163 -20.15 9.99 3.23
CA LEU A 163 -19.03 9.11 3.55
C LEU A 163 -17.89 9.88 4.25
N LEU A 164 -17.49 11.03 3.70
CA LEU A 164 -16.40 11.84 4.24
C LEU A 164 -16.78 12.57 5.53
N GLN A 165 -17.99 13.09 5.63
CA GLN A 165 -18.43 13.93 6.76
C GLN A 165 -18.96 13.12 7.95
N VAL A 166 -19.50 11.90 7.72
CA VAL A 166 -20.13 11.10 8.77
C VAL A 166 -19.41 9.77 8.98
N ALA A 167 -19.33 8.93 7.94
CA ALA A 167 -18.84 7.57 8.09
C ALA A 167 -17.35 7.52 8.45
N LEU A 168 -16.52 8.30 7.75
CA LEU A 168 -15.06 8.28 7.95
C LEU A 168 -14.64 8.78 9.35
N PRO A 169 -15.23 9.86 9.92
CA PRO A 169 -15.02 10.24 11.32
C PRO A 169 -15.47 9.16 12.32
N GLN A 170 -16.59 8.47 12.07
CA GLN A 170 -17.04 7.35 12.93
C GLN A 170 -16.02 6.21 12.95
N VAL A 171 -15.40 5.90 11.80
CA VAL A 171 -14.27 4.97 11.73
C VAL A 171 -13.07 5.54 12.49
N GLY A 172 -12.78 6.83 12.37
CA GLY A 172 -11.72 7.53 13.12
C GLY A 172 -11.87 7.42 14.64
N PHE A 173 -13.09 7.46 15.18
CA PHE A 173 -13.33 7.25 16.61
C PHE A 173 -13.04 5.81 17.07
N ARG A 174 -13.13 4.83 16.17
CA ARG A 174 -12.75 3.44 16.43
C ARG A 174 -11.25 3.19 16.23
N PHE A 175 -10.66 3.89 15.26
CA PHE A 175 -9.26 3.74 14.85
C PHE A 175 -8.56 5.10 14.89
N GLN A 176 -7.88 5.37 16.00
CA GLN A 176 -7.29 6.69 16.30
C GLN A 176 -6.35 7.23 15.21
N TYR A 177 -5.63 6.36 14.50
CA TYR A 177 -4.77 6.78 13.40
C TYR A 177 -5.55 7.39 12.22
N ILE A 178 -6.78 6.96 11.95
CA ILE A 178 -7.63 7.61 10.94
C ILE A 178 -8.00 9.00 11.43
N LEU A 179 -8.44 9.15 12.69
CA LEU A 179 -8.77 10.46 13.23
C LEU A 179 -7.57 11.41 13.15
N HIS A 180 -6.37 10.96 13.53
CA HIS A 180 -5.15 11.73 13.35
C HIS A 180 -4.91 12.15 11.90
N LEU A 181 -5.13 11.27 10.92
CA LEU A 181 -5.00 11.63 9.50
C LEU A 181 -6.04 12.67 9.07
N LEU A 182 -7.28 12.60 9.56
CA LEU A 182 -8.31 13.62 9.27
C LEU A 182 -7.91 14.98 9.84
N LEU A 183 -7.41 15.01 11.08
CA LEU A 183 -6.93 16.24 11.73
C LEU A 183 -5.70 16.81 11.00
N ALA A 184 -4.76 15.95 10.60
CA ALA A 184 -3.59 16.36 9.82
C ALA A 184 -4.01 16.99 8.49
N PHE A 185 -4.89 16.32 7.75
CA PHE A 185 -5.40 16.78 6.45
C PHE A 185 -6.13 18.13 6.58
N ALA A 186 -6.98 18.28 7.60
CA ALA A 186 -7.65 19.55 7.88
C ALA A 186 -6.66 20.66 8.27
N SER A 187 -5.60 20.33 9.02
CA SER A 187 -4.57 21.30 9.38
C SER A 187 -3.81 21.80 8.16
N TYR A 188 -3.42 20.90 7.25
CA TYR A 188 -2.81 21.28 5.97
C TYR A 188 -3.75 22.09 5.09
N HIS A 189 -5.04 21.75 5.07
CA HIS A 189 -6.05 22.54 4.36
C HIS A 189 -6.10 23.98 4.88
N MET A 190 -6.20 24.16 6.20
CA MET A 190 -6.17 25.48 6.83
C MET A 190 -4.87 26.23 6.55
N ALA A 191 -3.72 25.54 6.58
CA ALA A 191 -2.42 26.14 6.32
C ALA A 191 -2.33 26.75 4.91
N ARG A 192 -3.05 26.18 3.94
CA ARG A 192 -3.09 26.64 2.55
C ARG A 192 -4.17 27.70 2.28
N SER A 193 -5.17 27.81 3.17
CA SER A 193 -6.21 28.84 3.09
C SER A 193 -5.91 30.09 3.93
N SER A 194 -4.93 30.05 4.84
CA SER A 194 -4.63 31.12 5.80
C SER A 194 -3.44 31.99 5.37
N SER A 195 -3.33 33.20 5.92
CA SER A 195 -2.16 34.08 5.74
C SER A 195 -0.85 33.46 6.26
N MET A 196 0.30 33.89 5.70
CA MET A 196 1.63 33.27 5.89
C MET A 196 2.00 32.98 7.36
N ASP A 197 1.71 33.88 8.30
CA ASP A 197 2.09 33.71 9.71
C ASP A 197 1.36 32.56 10.42
N ALA A 198 0.11 32.27 10.03
CA ALA A 198 -0.65 31.15 10.58
C ALA A 198 -0.34 29.81 9.88
N SER A 199 0.23 29.86 8.67
CA SER A 199 0.52 28.66 7.87
C SER A 199 1.57 27.75 8.51
N HIS A 200 2.63 28.32 9.08
CA HIS A 200 3.70 27.53 9.71
C HIS A 200 3.19 26.73 10.92
N GLY A 201 2.44 27.37 11.82
CA GLY A 201 1.87 26.70 13.00
C GLY A 201 0.90 25.58 12.63
N ARG A 202 0.08 25.78 11.58
CA ARG A 202 -0.85 24.75 11.08
C ARG A 202 -0.13 23.58 10.43
N ASN A 203 0.95 23.83 9.69
CA ASN A 203 1.78 22.75 9.16
C ASN A 203 2.43 21.92 10.28
N LEU A 204 2.93 22.56 11.34
CA LEU A 204 3.51 21.86 12.49
C LEU A 204 2.47 20.98 13.21
N GLU A 205 1.26 21.50 13.40
CA GLU A 205 0.16 20.74 14.00
C GLU A 205 -0.26 19.55 13.12
N GLY A 206 -0.30 19.77 11.80
CA GLY A 206 -0.53 18.71 10.83
C GLY A 206 0.53 17.60 10.92
N ASP A 207 1.80 17.99 11.00
CA ASP A 207 2.95 17.07 11.12
C ASP A 207 2.89 16.25 12.40
N ARG A 208 2.47 16.84 13.53
CA ARG A 208 2.28 16.12 14.79
C ARG A 208 1.29 14.97 14.62
N HIS A 209 0.12 15.25 14.06
CA HIS A 209 -0.90 14.23 13.83
C HIS A 209 -0.50 13.21 12.76
N TYR A 210 0.07 13.67 11.64
CA TYR A 210 0.53 12.81 10.56
C TYR A 210 1.58 11.78 11.03
N ASN A 211 2.60 12.23 11.78
CA ASN A 211 3.64 11.35 12.31
C ASN A 211 3.10 10.36 13.36
N THR A 212 2.15 10.81 14.19
CA THR A 212 1.46 9.94 15.16
C THR A 212 0.69 8.84 14.44
N ALA A 213 -0.07 9.20 13.41
CA ALA A 213 -0.82 8.25 12.59
C ALA A 213 0.10 7.25 11.88
N LEU A 214 1.20 7.71 11.26
CA LEU A 214 2.17 6.84 10.59
C LEU A 214 2.74 5.78 11.53
N THR A 215 3.09 6.17 12.76
CA THR A 215 3.61 5.25 13.79
C THR A 215 2.56 4.19 14.14
N GLN A 216 1.31 4.62 14.35
CA GLN A 216 0.19 3.73 14.69
C GLN A 216 -0.20 2.77 13.55
N VAL A 217 -0.27 3.27 12.31
CA VAL A 217 -0.55 2.45 11.11
C VAL A 217 0.56 1.41 10.93
N SER A 218 1.83 1.82 11.06
CA SER A 218 2.98 0.91 10.96
C SER A 218 2.91 -0.23 11.99
N SER A 219 2.48 0.07 13.22
CA SER A 219 2.27 -0.96 14.25
C SER A 219 1.10 -1.89 13.93
N SER A 220 0.03 -1.36 13.30
CA SER A 220 -1.15 -2.12 12.91
C SER A 220 -0.87 -3.09 11.75
N ILE A 221 0.09 -2.76 10.86
CA ILE A 221 0.50 -3.63 9.74
C ILE A 221 1.01 -5.00 10.25
N ALA A 222 1.67 -5.04 11.41
CA ALA A 222 2.20 -6.29 11.97
C ALA A 222 1.09 -7.27 12.43
N GLY A 223 -0.14 -6.80 12.60
CA GLY A 223 -1.29 -7.58 13.07
C GLY A 223 -2.45 -7.65 12.07
N LEU A 224 -2.17 -7.47 10.77
CA LEU A 224 -3.19 -7.45 9.71
C LEU A 224 -4.06 -8.71 9.73
N ASN A 225 -5.37 -8.49 9.72
CA ASN A 225 -6.38 -9.52 9.59
C ASN A 225 -7.49 -9.03 8.64
N GLU A 226 -8.42 -9.91 8.28
CA GLU A 226 -9.49 -9.62 7.32
C GLU A 226 -10.41 -8.46 7.76
N SER A 227 -10.54 -8.22 9.06
CA SER A 227 -11.38 -7.13 9.60
C SER A 227 -10.68 -5.77 9.65
N THR A 228 -9.33 -5.74 9.66
CA THR A 228 -8.54 -4.50 9.78
C THR A 228 -7.89 -4.07 8.46
N CYS A 229 -7.80 -4.96 7.47
CA CYS A 229 -7.13 -4.68 6.20
C CYS A 229 -7.73 -3.47 5.46
N GLN A 230 -9.06 -3.34 5.44
CA GLN A 230 -9.76 -2.22 4.79
C GLN A 230 -9.44 -0.88 5.45
N VAL A 231 -9.33 -0.88 6.78
CA VAL A 231 -9.04 0.32 7.57
C VAL A 231 -7.59 0.75 7.36
N VAL A 232 -6.65 -0.20 7.35
CA VAL A 232 -5.24 0.08 7.05
C VAL A 232 -5.06 0.57 5.61
N TYR A 233 -5.79 -0.02 4.65
CA TYR A 233 -5.83 0.48 3.28
C TYR A 233 -6.33 1.93 3.21
N GLY A 234 -7.50 2.23 3.78
CA GLY A 234 -8.05 3.59 3.80
C GLY A 234 -7.11 4.60 4.48
N SER A 235 -6.41 4.18 5.53
CA SER A 235 -5.38 5.00 6.18
C SER A 235 -4.21 5.29 5.27
N SER A 236 -3.82 4.33 4.44
CA SER A 236 -2.72 4.53 3.51
C SER A 236 -3.08 5.52 2.40
N VAL A 237 -4.32 5.48 1.89
CA VAL A 237 -4.84 6.50 0.97
C VAL A 237 -4.83 7.88 1.63
N LEU A 238 -5.27 7.98 2.89
CA LEU A 238 -5.25 9.24 3.65
C LEU A 238 -3.83 9.74 3.92
N ILE A 239 -2.86 8.85 4.17
CA ILE A 239 -1.43 9.19 4.31
C ILE A 239 -0.94 9.86 3.02
N CYS A 240 -1.27 9.28 1.86
CA CYS A 240 -0.94 9.87 0.58
C CYS A 240 -1.60 11.25 0.41
N LEU A 241 -2.91 11.35 0.62
CA LEU A 241 -3.59 12.65 0.55
C LEU A 241 -2.95 13.69 1.47
N CYS A 242 -2.57 13.33 2.70
CA CYS A 242 -1.88 14.21 3.64
C CYS A 242 -0.53 14.69 3.12
N SER A 243 0.30 13.81 2.54
CA SER A 243 1.60 14.25 2.04
C SER A 243 1.50 15.06 0.73
N LEU A 244 0.45 14.91 -0.07
CA LEU A 244 0.14 15.88 -1.14
C LEU A 244 -0.34 17.22 -0.56
N ALA A 245 -1.24 17.18 0.42
CA ALA A 245 -1.84 18.36 1.05
C ALA A 245 -0.82 19.24 1.77
N LYS A 246 0.25 18.64 2.29
CA LYS A 246 1.40 19.37 2.83
C LYS A 246 2.03 20.32 1.80
N GLY A 247 1.89 20.01 0.52
CA GLY A 247 2.40 20.79 -0.59
C GLY A 247 3.85 20.44 -0.96
N PRO A 248 4.33 20.97 -2.10
CA PRO A 248 5.68 20.74 -2.57
C PRO A 248 6.72 21.29 -1.59
N ARG A 249 7.82 20.56 -1.45
CA ARG A 249 8.99 20.94 -0.66
C ARG A 249 10.23 20.83 -1.54
N ASP A 250 11.20 21.71 -1.31
CA ASP A 250 12.46 21.65 -2.03
C ASP A 250 13.14 20.29 -1.81
N GLY A 251 13.53 19.65 -2.90
CA GLY A 251 14.10 18.32 -2.89
C GLY A 251 13.10 17.16 -2.83
N GLU A 252 11.79 17.40 -2.85
CA GLU A 252 10.75 16.35 -2.95
C GLU A 252 9.90 16.56 -4.21
N TYR A 253 9.86 15.56 -5.11
CA TYR A 253 9.27 15.70 -6.46
C TYR A 253 8.28 14.58 -6.81
N LEU A 254 7.46 14.17 -5.84
CA LEU A 254 6.54 13.02 -5.90
C LEU A 254 7.27 11.68 -6.10
N ALA A 255 7.74 11.42 -7.31
CA ALA A 255 8.30 10.14 -7.72
C ALA A 255 9.81 10.00 -7.43
N PHE A 256 10.49 11.09 -7.13
CA PHE A 256 11.92 11.12 -6.82
C PHE A 256 12.21 12.26 -5.84
N SER A 257 13.39 12.25 -5.23
CA SER A 257 13.82 13.29 -4.28
C SER A 257 15.33 13.53 -4.38
N ASN A 258 15.82 14.60 -3.75
CA ASN A 258 17.27 14.85 -3.61
C ASN A 258 17.94 13.92 -2.60
N SER A 259 17.15 13.31 -1.72
CA SER A 259 17.59 12.24 -0.82
C SER A 259 17.55 10.91 -1.56
N ASP A 260 18.40 9.94 -1.21
CA ASP A 260 18.44 8.59 -1.84
C ASP A 260 17.13 7.78 -1.69
N ARG A 261 16.06 8.34 -1.13
CA ARG A 261 14.76 7.69 -0.94
C ARG A 261 13.62 8.64 -1.26
N ALA A 262 12.82 8.29 -2.27
CA ALA A 262 11.47 8.81 -2.44
C ALA A 262 10.55 8.19 -1.37
N GLU A 263 10.49 8.82 -0.19
CA GLU A 263 9.65 8.36 0.94
C GLU A 263 8.17 8.23 0.53
N TRP A 264 7.69 9.13 -0.33
CA TRP A 264 6.35 9.11 -0.93
C TRP A 264 6.04 7.82 -1.70
N LEU A 265 6.93 7.38 -2.60
CA LEU A 265 6.73 6.14 -3.35
C LEU A 265 6.84 4.90 -2.46
N THR A 266 7.65 4.97 -1.40
CA THR A 266 7.75 3.87 -0.42
C THR A 266 6.42 3.69 0.34
N LEU A 267 5.78 4.80 0.73
CA LEU A 267 4.45 4.80 1.33
C LEU A 267 3.39 4.27 0.34
N LEU A 268 3.40 4.72 -0.92
CA LEU A 268 2.50 4.25 -1.98
C LEU A 268 2.70 2.76 -2.33
N ARG A 269 3.94 2.25 -2.32
CA ARG A 269 4.23 0.82 -2.55
C ARG A 269 3.72 -0.07 -1.42
N GLY A 270 3.69 0.42 -0.19
CA GLY A 270 3.02 -0.26 0.93
C GLY A 270 1.53 -0.51 0.63
N ILE A 271 0.87 0.41 -0.07
CA ILE A 271 -0.53 0.31 -0.51
C ILE A 271 -0.70 -0.78 -1.57
N ARG A 272 0.26 -0.93 -2.50
CA ARG A 272 0.26 -1.99 -3.52
C ARG A 272 0.16 -3.38 -2.93
N SER A 273 0.99 -3.65 -1.93
CA SER A 273 1.00 -4.93 -1.22
C SER A 273 -0.32 -5.22 -0.51
N ILE A 274 -1.10 -4.18 -0.16
CA ILE A 274 -2.41 -4.31 0.48
C ILE A 274 -3.51 -4.49 -0.57
N THR A 275 -3.48 -3.72 -1.68
CA THR A 275 -4.44 -3.84 -2.80
C THR A 275 -4.39 -5.19 -3.50
N GLU A 276 -3.21 -5.80 -3.60
CA GLU A 276 -3.05 -7.13 -4.21
C GLU A 276 -3.66 -8.25 -3.35
N VAL A 277 -3.79 -8.02 -2.03
CA VAL A 277 -4.38 -8.97 -1.07
C VAL A 277 -5.90 -8.80 -0.95
N SER A 278 -6.44 -7.63 -1.27
CA SER A 278 -7.87 -7.29 -1.14
C SER A 278 -8.52 -6.89 -2.47
N ARG A 279 -8.15 -7.58 -3.56
CA ARG A 279 -8.56 -7.28 -4.95
C ARG A 279 -10.08 -7.29 -5.17
N ASP A 280 -10.84 -8.01 -4.36
CA ASP A 280 -12.28 -8.20 -4.54
C ASP A 280 -13.16 -7.17 -3.80
N LEU A 281 -12.56 -6.32 -2.96
CA LEU A 281 -13.29 -5.42 -2.05
C LEU A 281 -13.22 -3.94 -2.45
N PHE A 282 -12.29 -3.59 -3.32
CA PHE A 282 -12.13 -2.24 -3.86
C PHE A 282 -12.44 -2.32 -5.35
N TYR A 283 -13.55 -1.73 -5.77
CA TYR A 283 -13.88 -1.55 -7.18
C TYR A 283 -12.89 -0.55 -7.81
N ILE A 284 -11.65 -0.98 -7.99
CA ILE A 284 -10.74 -0.45 -8.98
C ILE A 284 -10.77 -1.51 -10.07
N ASP A 285 -11.73 -1.36 -11.00
CA ASP A 285 -11.91 -2.29 -12.12
C ASP A 285 -10.56 -2.52 -12.84
N PRO A 286 -9.94 -3.70 -12.71
CA PRO A 286 -8.76 -4.05 -13.46
C PRO A 286 -9.26 -4.51 -14.81
N VAL A 287 -9.31 -3.57 -15.76
CA VAL A 287 -9.75 -3.79 -17.15
C VAL A 287 -11.27 -3.92 -17.28
N SER A 288 -11.89 -2.77 -17.58
CA SER A 288 -13.15 -2.60 -18.32
C SER A 288 -13.99 -3.85 -18.52
N SER A 289 -14.94 -4.13 -17.62
CA SER A 289 -16.16 -4.84 -18.00
C SER A 289 -17.31 -3.83 -18.09
N PRO A 290 -18.04 -3.73 -19.21
CA PRO A 290 -19.15 -2.79 -19.33
C PRO A 290 -20.21 -3.13 -18.27
N THR A 291 -20.51 -2.16 -17.41
CA THR A 291 -21.55 -2.25 -16.39
C THR A 291 -22.93 -2.47 -17.06
N SER A 292 -23.86 -3.08 -16.33
CA SER A 292 -25.22 -3.40 -16.81
C SER A 292 -25.96 -2.17 -17.38
N GLU A 293 -25.72 -0.97 -16.83
CA GLU A 293 -26.28 0.29 -17.31
C GLU A 293 -25.74 0.72 -18.69
N THR A 294 -24.51 0.33 -19.03
CA THR A 294 -23.90 0.57 -20.34
C THR A 294 -24.59 -0.28 -21.42
N ARG A 295 -25.09 -1.47 -21.05
CA ARG A 295 -25.82 -2.36 -21.96
C ARG A 295 -27.20 -1.84 -22.33
N GLU A 296 -27.88 -1.12 -21.43
CA GLU A 296 -29.17 -0.50 -21.72
C GLU A 296 -29.03 0.78 -22.55
N ARG A 297 -28.00 1.60 -22.30
CA ARG A 297 -27.72 2.80 -23.09
C ARG A 297 -27.26 2.49 -24.53
N LEU A 298 -26.55 1.38 -24.76
CA LEU A 298 -26.16 0.94 -26.10
C LEU A 298 -27.34 0.41 -26.95
N LEU A 299 -28.47 0.08 -26.32
CA LEU A 299 -29.68 -0.38 -27.02
C LEU A 299 -30.63 0.78 -27.40
N GLN A 300 -30.43 1.97 -26.83
CA GLN A 300 -31.21 3.16 -27.16
C GLN A 300 -30.35 4.09 -28.01
N GLY A 301 -30.41 3.86 -29.33
CA GLY A 301 -29.75 4.70 -30.31
C GLY A 301 -30.38 6.09 -30.36
N GLU A 302 -29.77 7.05 -29.67
CA GLU A 302 -29.89 8.46 -30.02
C GLU A 302 -28.52 8.99 -30.47
N PRO A 303 -28.41 9.51 -31.70
CA PRO A 303 -27.18 10.12 -32.19
C PRO A 303 -27.03 11.49 -31.52
N GLN A 304 -26.38 11.54 -30.37
CA GLN A 304 -25.95 12.81 -29.79
C GLN A 304 -24.79 13.35 -30.62
N LEU A 305 -25.11 14.42 -31.33
CA LEU A 305 -24.28 15.23 -32.20
C LEU A 305 -22.82 15.31 -31.70
N CYS A 306 -21.94 14.69 -32.49
CA CYS A 306 -20.51 14.84 -32.38
C CYS A 306 -20.16 16.33 -32.44
N HIS A 307 -19.74 16.91 -31.31
CA HIS A 307 -18.92 18.11 -31.36
C HIS A 307 -17.57 17.69 -31.93
N GLU A 308 -17.44 17.81 -33.26
CA GLU A 308 -16.16 18.04 -33.92
C GLU A 308 -15.48 19.22 -33.21
N ASN A 309 -14.29 19.00 -32.65
CA ASN A 309 -13.09 19.85 -32.84
C ASN A 309 -11.95 19.41 -31.90
N ILE A 310 -10.76 19.26 -32.49
CA ILE A 310 -9.43 18.99 -31.88
C ILE A 310 -9.18 17.51 -31.51
N TRP A 311 -8.65 16.75 -32.48
CA TRP A 311 -7.93 15.50 -32.22
C TRP A 311 -6.79 15.79 -31.24
N PRO A 312 -6.65 15.04 -30.13
CA PRO A 312 -5.90 15.60 -29.03
C PRO A 312 -4.41 15.34 -29.25
N GLU A 313 -3.65 16.44 -29.42
CA GLU A 313 -2.22 16.48 -29.77
C GLU A 313 -1.35 15.53 -28.93
N TRP A 314 -1.78 15.22 -27.70
CA TRP A 314 -1.10 14.28 -26.81
C TRP A 314 -0.86 12.90 -27.42
N LYS A 315 -1.73 12.41 -28.31
CA LYS A 315 -1.53 11.09 -28.96
C LYS A 315 -0.28 11.08 -29.83
N GLY A 316 -0.08 12.15 -30.61
CA GLY A 316 1.10 12.32 -31.44
C GLY A 316 2.36 12.45 -30.58
N ARG A 317 2.28 13.26 -29.53
CA ARG A 317 3.39 13.51 -28.60
C ARG A 317 3.83 12.26 -27.81
N LEU A 318 2.88 11.44 -27.34
CA LEU A 318 3.22 10.15 -26.71
C LEU A 318 3.80 9.15 -27.72
N LYS A 319 3.37 9.19 -28.99
CA LYS A 319 3.98 8.37 -30.04
C LYS A 319 5.43 8.79 -30.33
N GLU A 320 5.72 10.09 -30.35
CA GLU A 320 7.09 10.62 -30.44
C GLU A 320 7.95 10.14 -29.25
N CYS A 321 7.40 10.14 -28.03
CA CYS A 321 8.08 9.57 -26.86
C CYS A 321 8.37 8.07 -27.03
N GLY A 322 7.47 7.31 -27.65
CA GLY A 322 7.69 5.90 -27.97
C GLY A 322 8.85 5.70 -28.94
N GLN A 323 8.92 6.51 -30.00
CA GLN A 323 10.02 6.45 -30.98
C GLN A 323 11.38 6.79 -30.35
N LEU A 324 11.41 7.76 -29.43
CA LEU A 324 12.59 8.10 -28.64
C LEU A 324 13.04 6.90 -27.79
N ILE A 325 12.12 6.23 -27.10
CA ILE A 325 12.44 5.05 -26.27
C ILE A 325 13.04 3.93 -27.13
N GLU A 326 12.51 3.69 -28.33
CA GLU A 326 13.06 2.71 -29.29
C GLU A 326 14.48 3.06 -29.74
N MET A 327 14.78 4.35 -29.90
CA MET A 327 16.10 4.83 -30.31
C MET A 327 17.12 4.75 -29.16
N GLU A 328 16.73 5.17 -27.95
CA GLU A 328 17.59 5.22 -26.77
C GLU A 328 17.90 3.82 -26.23
N TYR A 329 16.86 2.97 -26.16
CA TYR A 329 16.95 1.61 -25.68
C TYR A 329 16.62 0.69 -26.85
N THR A 330 17.58 0.52 -27.78
CA THR A 330 17.42 -0.38 -28.94
C THR A 330 16.71 -1.68 -28.58
N ALA A 331 15.97 -2.30 -29.52
CA ALA A 331 15.24 -3.56 -29.32
C ALA A 331 16.08 -4.76 -28.80
N GLY A 332 17.39 -4.61 -28.57
CA GLY A 332 18.29 -5.54 -27.87
C GLY A 332 18.53 -5.23 -26.38
N GLY A 333 18.01 -4.13 -25.83
CA GLY A 333 18.13 -3.71 -24.42
C GLY A 333 17.25 -4.51 -23.44
N GLY A 334 16.51 -5.51 -23.94
CA GLY A 334 15.84 -6.58 -23.21
C GLY A 334 14.82 -6.12 -22.16
N ILE A 335 15.31 -5.77 -20.97
CA ILE A 335 14.49 -5.50 -19.78
C ILE A 335 14.14 -4.02 -19.67
N GLN A 336 15.09 -3.10 -19.89
CA GLN A 336 14.85 -1.66 -19.76
C GLN A 336 13.85 -1.16 -20.81
N HIS A 337 14.04 -1.55 -22.07
CA HIS A 337 13.10 -1.21 -23.13
C HIS A 337 11.67 -1.67 -22.79
N ALA A 338 11.51 -2.92 -22.36
CA ALA A 338 10.21 -3.46 -21.96
C ALA A 338 9.58 -2.68 -20.78
N VAL A 339 10.38 -2.28 -19.78
CA VAL A 339 9.92 -1.45 -18.66
C VAL A 339 9.41 -0.10 -19.16
N TYR A 340 10.14 0.59 -20.02
CA TYR A 340 9.75 1.90 -20.55
C TYR A 340 8.51 1.81 -21.45
N VAL A 341 8.42 0.79 -22.31
CA VAL A 341 7.23 0.53 -23.13
C VAL A 341 6.02 0.26 -22.25
N HIS A 342 6.16 -0.50 -21.16
CA HIS A 342 5.08 -0.73 -20.20
C HIS A 342 4.62 0.57 -19.52
N VAL A 343 5.57 1.38 -19.02
CA VAL A 343 5.25 2.66 -18.37
C VAL A 343 4.57 3.63 -19.33
N LEU A 344 5.05 3.73 -20.58
CA LEU A 344 4.44 4.56 -21.63
C LEU A 344 3.03 4.06 -21.99
N THR A 345 2.83 2.75 -22.06
CA THR A 345 1.51 2.15 -22.33
C THR A 345 0.52 2.51 -21.23
N ASN A 346 0.91 2.36 -19.95
CA ASN A 346 0.08 2.75 -18.83
C ASN A 346 -0.22 4.26 -18.82
N LEU A 347 0.77 5.08 -19.19
CA LEU A 347 0.57 6.53 -19.31
C LEU A 347 -0.45 6.86 -20.40
N THR A 348 -0.30 6.24 -21.57
CA THR A 348 -1.22 6.40 -22.71
C THR A 348 -2.64 6.00 -22.33
N ASN A 349 -2.81 4.91 -21.59
CA ASN A 349 -4.10 4.50 -21.06
C ASN A 349 -4.68 5.55 -20.09
N ALA A 350 -3.86 6.12 -19.20
CA ALA A 350 -4.30 7.19 -18.30
C ALA A 350 -4.79 8.43 -19.08
N PHE A 351 -4.07 8.84 -20.14
CA PHE A 351 -4.53 9.91 -21.04
C PHE A 351 -5.85 9.57 -21.74
N HIS A 352 -6.02 8.35 -22.24
CA HIS A 352 -7.28 7.90 -22.82
C HIS A 352 -8.44 7.96 -21.82
N HIS A 353 -8.20 7.60 -20.56
CA HIS A 353 -9.23 7.69 -19.53
C HIS A 353 -9.59 9.14 -19.19
N VAL A 354 -8.58 9.99 -18.95
CA VAL A 354 -8.80 11.38 -18.50
C VAL A 354 -9.36 12.27 -19.59
N TYR A 355 -8.90 12.13 -20.84
CA TYR A 355 -9.29 12.98 -21.97
C TYR A 355 -10.26 12.32 -22.97
N GLY A 356 -10.35 10.99 -22.99
CA GLY A 356 -11.19 10.27 -23.96
C GLY A 356 -12.65 10.09 -23.53
N LYS A 357 -12.96 10.30 -22.25
CA LYS A 357 -14.33 10.22 -21.72
C LYS A 357 -14.79 11.60 -21.22
N THR A 358 -15.95 12.04 -21.68
CA THR A 358 -16.56 13.32 -21.27
C THR A 358 -17.20 13.22 -19.89
N ASP A 359 -17.81 12.08 -19.56
CA ASP A 359 -18.64 11.88 -18.38
C ASP A 359 -17.98 10.98 -17.32
N ILE A 360 -16.89 11.46 -16.72
CA ILE A 360 -16.26 10.81 -15.54
C ILE A 360 -16.18 11.78 -14.37
N SER A 361 -16.43 11.27 -13.16
CA SER A 361 -16.41 12.07 -11.93
C SER A 361 -15.00 12.59 -11.63
N ARG A 362 -14.91 13.62 -10.79
CA ARG A 362 -13.63 14.24 -10.42
C ARG A 362 -12.75 13.25 -9.62
N GLY A 363 -13.35 12.43 -8.77
CA GLY A 363 -12.73 11.36 -8.01
C GLY A 363 -12.25 10.21 -8.90
N GLU A 364 -13.02 9.82 -9.92
CA GLU A 364 -12.57 8.83 -10.91
C GLU A 364 -11.36 9.35 -11.69
N ARG A 365 -11.38 10.62 -12.14
CA ARG A 365 -10.20 11.27 -12.76
C ARG A 365 -8.99 11.23 -11.83
N CYS A 366 -9.17 11.60 -10.57
CA CYS A 366 -8.12 11.59 -9.56
C CYS A 366 -7.50 10.20 -9.39
N ALA A 367 -8.34 9.18 -9.18
CA ALA A 367 -7.90 7.80 -9.02
C ALA A 367 -7.12 7.31 -10.25
N LYS A 368 -7.61 7.57 -11.46
CA LYS A 368 -6.95 7.13 -12.70
C LYS A 368 -5.63 7.86 -12.96
N THR A 369 -5.53 9.14 -12.62
CA THR A 369 -4.26 9.87 -12.69
C THR A 369 -3.23 9.23 -11.74
N PHE A 370 -3.56 9.09 -10.45
CA PHE A 370 -2.60 8.52 -9.47
C PHE A 370 -2.35 7.03 -9.66
N GLN A 371 -3.24 6.29 -10.32
CA GLN A 371 -3.04 4.88 -10.67
C GLN A 371 -1.74 4.68 -11.47
N TRP A 372 -1.40 5.59 -12.40
CA TRP A 372 -0.16 5.49 -13.15
C TRP A 372 1.08 5.54 -12.25
N LEU A 373 1.11 6.50 -11.32
CA LEU A 373 2.21 6.69 -10.38
C LEU A 373 2.39 5.47 -9.45
N TYR A 374 1.27 4.86 -9.05
CA TYR A 374 1.22 3.64 -8.25
C TYR A 374 1.77 2.40 -8.98
N GLN A 375 1.62 2.33 -10.31
CA GLN A 375 2.01 1.17 -11.13
C GLN A 375 3.45 1.23 -11.62
N LEU A 376 4.25 2.23 -11.22
CA LEU A 376 5.62 2.38 -11.70
C LEU A 376 6.51 1.20 -11.25
N PRO A 377 7.21 0.53 -12.18
CA PRO A 377 8.22 -0.49 -11.87
C PRO A 377 9.39 0.07 -11.06
N ASP A 378 10.05 -0.79 -10.28
CA ASP A 378 11.14 -0.37 -9.40
C ASP A 378 12.35 0.14 -10.19
N GLU A 379 12.62 -0.46 -11.34
CA GLU A 379 13.66 -0.05 -12.29
C GLU A 379 13.41 1.35 -12.85
N PHE A 380 12.15 1.67 -13.16
CA PHE A 380 11.79 3.00 -13.67
C PHE A 380 11.90 4.06 -12.59
N VAL A 381 11.51 3.75 -11.35
CA VAL A 381 11.67 4.66 -10.21
C VAL A 381 13.15 4.88 -9.88
N PHE A 382 13.98 3.85 -9.99
CA PHE A 382 15.42 4.01 -9.89
C PHE A 382 15.94 4.98 -10.95
N ASP A 383 15.48 4.86 -12.20
CA ASP A 383 15.86 5.77 -13.29
C ASP A 383 15.36 7.21 -13.07
N LEU A 384 14.21 7.41 -12.40
CA LEU A 384 13.76 8.73 -11.95
C LEU A 384 14.67 9.32 -10.87
N GLN A 385 15.09 8.50 -9.90
CA GLN A 385 16.01 8.91 -8.83
C GLN A 385 17.39 9.30 -9.38
N GLU A 386 17.88 8.55 -10.37
CA GLU A 386 19.10 8.85 -11.14
C GLU A 386 18.90 9.97 -12.16
N ARG A 387 17.71 10.59 -12.22
CA ARG A 387 17.37 11.72 -13.09
C ARG A 387 17.62 11.44 -14.57
N LYS A 388 17.41 10.19 -15.01
CA LYS A 388 17.54 9.83 -16.42
C LYS A 388 16.48 10.56 -17.23
N TRP A 389 16.94 11.26 -18.28
CA TRP A 389 16.10 12.12 -19.09
C TRP A 389 14.86 11.44 -19.70
N PRO A 390 14.86 10.15 -20.14
CA PRO A 390 13.65 9.54 -20.68
C PRO A 390 12.61 9.27 -19.58
N ALA A 391 13.05 8.96 -18.35
CA ALA A 391 12.14 8.75 -17.23
C ALA A 391 11.50 10.07 -16.79
N LEU A 392 12.32 11.11 -16.64
CA LEU A 392 11.85 12.46 -16.32
C LEU A 392 10.95 13.02 -17.43
N LEU A 393 11.20 12.69 -18.70
CA LEU A 393 10.33 13.08 -19.80
C LEU A 393 8.94 12.46 -19.62
N LEU A 394 8.83 11.16 -19.39
CA LEU A 394 7.51 10.53 -19.15
C LEU A 394 6.82 11.08 -17.89
N LEU A 395 7.58 11.39 -16.83
CA LEU A 395 7.03 12.06 -15.65
C LEU A 395 6.48 13.46 -15.99
N SER A 396 7.13 14.22 -16.88
CA SER A 396 6.63 15.53 -17.32
C SER A 396 5.27 15.44 -18.03
N TYR A 397 5.02 14.35 -18.77
CA TYR A 397 3.71 14.08 -19.38
C TYR A 397 2.67 13.68 -18.33
N PHE A 398 3.07 12.95 -17.28
CA PHE A 398 2.20 12.71 -16.14
C PHE A 398 1.77 14.03 -15.45
N LEU A 399 2.62 15.06 -15.40
CA LEU A 399 2.24 16.36 -14.85
C LEU A 399 1.08 17.02 -15.61
N VAL A 400 0.92 16.73 -16.90
CA VAL A 400 -0.23 17.19 -17.70
C VAL A 400 -1.53 16.55 -17.20
N LEU A 401 -1.50 15.27 -16.82
CA LEU A 401 -2.64 14.60 -16.18
C LEU A 401 -2.90 15.15 -14.78
N LEU A 402 -1.83 15.43 -14.03
CA LEU A 402 -1.91 16.01 -12.69
C LEU A 402 -2.55 17.40 -12.73
N GLN A 403 -2.25 18.21 -13.74
CA GLN A 403 -2.85 19.53 -13.96
C GLN A 403 -4.38 19.50 -14.09
N GLN A 404 -4.95 18.42 -14.63
CA GLN A 404 -6.41 18.26 -14.72
C GLN A 404 -7.09 18.14 -13.36
N LEU A 405 -6.31 17.91 -12.29
CA LEU A 405 -6.77 17.82 -10.91
C LEU A 405 -6.65 19.14 -10.13
N ASN A 406 -6.42 20.28 -10.79
CA ASN A 406 -6.25 21.58 -10.14
C ASN A 406 -7.47 22.09 -9.33
N SER A 407 -8.64 21.47 -9.53
CA SER A 407 -9.80 21.68 -8.66
C SER A 407 -9.57 21.18 -7.23
N TYR A 408 -8.70 20.19 -7.02
CA TYR A 408 -8.25 19.77 -5.71
C TYR A 408 -7.14 20.67 -5.19
N TRP A 409 -7.40 21.31 -4.04
CA TRP A 409 -6.48 22.26 -3.42
C TRP A 409 -5.12 21.65 -3.03
N PHE A 410 -5.09 20.34 -2.75
CA PHE A 410 -3.87 19.62 -2.35
C PHE A 410 -2.95 19.29 -3.53
N VAL A 411 -3.42 19.41 -4.78
CA VAL A 411 -2.60 19.21 -5.98
C VAL A 411 -1.90 20.51 -6.41
N LYS A 412 -2.48 21.67 -6.06
CA LYS A 412 -1.98 22.98 -6.50
C LYS A 412 -0.50 23.20 -6.15
N GLY A 413 0.30 23.61 -7.13
CA GLY A 413 1.73 23.87 -6.98
C GLY A 413 2.62 22.65 -7.23
N TRP A 414 2.08 21.43 -7.24
CA TRP A 414 2.88 20.23 -7.55
C TRP A 414 3.34 20.16 -9.01
N PRO A 415 2.48 20.39 -10.03
CA PRO A 415 2.91 20.38 -11.42
C PRO A 415 4.07 21.35 -11.70
N GLU A 416 3.97 22.58 -11.21
CA GLU A 416 4.97 23.62 -11.42
C GLU A 416 6.28 23.32 -10.70
N HIS A 417 6.20 22.85 -9.45
CA HIS A 417 7.36 22.47 -8.64
C HIS A 417 8.17 21.34 -9.29
N VAL A 418 7.48 20.25 -9.69
CA VAL A 418 8.13 19.09 -10.30
C VAL A 418 8.65 19.44 -11.70
N MET A 419 7.91 20.22 -12.49
CA MET A 419 8.38 20.67 -13.80
C MET A 419 9.66 21.53 -13.70
N GLY A 420 9.74 22.40 -12.70
CA GLY A 420 10.93 23.21 -12.47
C GLY A 420 12.19 22.35 -12.28
N GLU A 421 12.08 21.25 -11.54
CA GLU A 421 13.20 20.34 -11.33
C GLU A 421 13.53 19.46 -12.55
N ILE A 422 12.50 18.97 -13.25
CA ILE A 422 12.67 18.26 -14.51
C ILE A 422 13.42 19.17 -15.50
N TYR A 423 13.01 20.42 -15.64
CA TYR A 423 13.64 21.38 -16.55
C TYR A 423 15.11 21.64 -16.21
N ARG A 424 15.44 21.81 -14.92
CA ARG A 424 16.84 21.98 -14.46
C ARG A 424 17.71 20.75 -14.77
N SER A 425 17.12 19.56 -14.74
CA SER A 425 17.83 18.30 -15.01
C SER A 425 18.10 18.06 -16.50
N PHE A 426 17.44 18.79 -17.41
CA PHE A 426 17.57 18.60 -18.85
C PHE A 426 18.65 19.49 -19.46
N SER A 427 19.40 18.95 -20.42
CA SER A 427 20.32 19.73 -21.26
C SER A 427 19.55 20.65 -22.22
N GLU A 428 20.21 21.68 -22.76
CA GLU A 428 19.59 22.65 -23.67
C GLU A 428 18.93 21.98 -24.89
N GLN A 429 19.56 20.95 -25.44
CA GLN A 429 19.03 20.20 -26.60
C GLN A 429 17.81 19.35 -26.22
N GLN A 430 17.76 18.80 -25.00
CA GLN A 430 16.67 17.96 -24.54
C GLN A 430 15.42 18.78 -24.16
N ARG A 431 15.58 20.03 -23.72
CA ARG A 431 14.46 20.90 -23.27
C ARG A 431 13.39 21.13 -24.33
N ILE A 432 13.70 20.95 -25.62
CA ILE A 432 12.73 21.00 -26.72
C ILE A 432 11.58 20.00 -26.48
N TRP A 433 11.89 18.83 -25.91
CA TRP A 433 10.89 17.79 -25.59
C TRP A 433 9.95 18.17 -24.44
N LEU A 434 10.34 19.14 -23.60
CA LEU A 434 9.53 19.63 -22.48
C LEU A 434 8.58 20.76 -22.88
N GLN A 435 8.72 21.33 -24.08
CA GLN A 435 7.92 22.48 -24.50
C GLN A 435 6.42 22.19 -24.47
N TRP A 436 6.00 21.04 -24.99
CA TRP A 436 4.60 20.64 -24.98
C TRP A 436 4.06 20.44 -23.55
N PRO A 437 4.64 19.57 -22.71
CA PRO A 437 4.10 19.36 -21.36
C PRO A 437 4.17 20.63 -20.50
N ALA A 438 5.21 21.46 -20.63
CA ALA A 438 5.30 22.76 -19.94
C ALA A 438 4.14 23.70 -20.32
N ASN A 439 3.85 23.84 -21.62
CA ASN A 439 2.73 24.65 -22.09
C ASN A 439 1.38 24.14 -21.58
N GLN A 440 1.18 22.82 -21.55
CA GLN A 440 -0.09 22.24 -21.08
C GLN A 440 -0.36 22.49 -19.59
N ILE A 441 0.69 22.60 -18.77
CA ILE A 441 0.56 22.92 -17.35
C ILE A 441 0.62 24.44 -17.07
N GLY A 442 0.81 25.27 -18.10
CA GLY A 442 0.97 26.73 -17.94
C GLY A 442 2.28 27.14 -17.26
N TRP A 443 3.31 26.30 -17.35
CA TRP A 443 4.63 26.59 -16.78
C TRP A 443 5.48 27.34 -17.80
N TYR A 444 5.94 28.52 -17.40
CA TYR A 444 6.86 29.36 -18.17
C TYR A 444 8.16 29.52 -17.39
N LEU A 445 9.25 29.75 -18.12
CA LEU A 445 10.53 30.04 -17.47
C LEU A 445 10.35 31.24 -16.53
N PRO A 446 10.83 31.18 -15.28
CA PRO A 446 10.95 32.37 -14.46
C PRO A 446 11.80 33.38 -15.24
N SER A 447 11.21 34.51 -15.62
CA SER A 447 11.94 35.64 -16.18
C SER A 447 13.11 35.94 -15.24
N ALA A 448 14.31 36.08 -15.78
CA ALA A 448 15.55 36.31 -15.02
C ALA A 448 15.61 37.69 -14.32
N VAL A 449 14.50 38.20 -13.80
CA VAL A 449 14.33 39.61 -13.39
C VAL A 449 14.12 39.80 -11.88
N ASP A 450 13.91 38.75 -11.08
CA ASP A 450 13.59 38.91 -9.64
C ASP A 450 14.73 38.58 -8.65
N ASP A 451 15.99 38.60 -9.10
CA ASP A 451 17.15 38.62 -8.19
C ASP A 451 17.97 39.91 -8.40
N THR A 452 17.47 41.05 -7.89
CA THR A 452 18.26 42.25 -7.59
C THR A 452 17.93 42.81 -6.23
#